data_AF-A0A292RG84-F1
#
_entry.id   AF-A0A292RG84-F1
#
_cell.length_a   1.000
_cell.length_b   1.000
_cell.length_c   1.000
_cell.angle_alpha   90.00
_cell.angle_beta   90.00
_cell.angle_gamma   90.00
#
_symmetry.space_group_name_H-M   'P 1'
#
loop_
_entity.id
_entity.type
_entity.pdbx_description
1 polymer ?
#
loop_
_entity_poly.entity_id
_entity_poly.type
_entity_poly.pdbx_seq_one_letter_code
_entity_poly.pdbx_strand_id
1 'polypeptide(L)'
;MIKRIFWTFVIVITLSATVFAEVFQYVGEDFDWAILSPKEKTERVDKIYKIMFPDGAITNYTRKEFKTQFKTHLKDKDSKIHYDAMVAGYKDYKNVKLEPYYYKNTGCIYMYALQYKNDLTKTYYYSVLGNLKFVDIRYGDLINCPCYIKKYGIDGKLKRSAYIQSKDIIYTYTGKGKFEGVQYKSTMYTH
;
A
#
# COMPACT_ATOMS: atom_id res chain seq x y z
N MET A 1 42.51 3.19 -41.92
CA MET A 1 41.44 2.45 -42.64
C MET A 1 41.05 1.25 -41.77
N ILE A 2 39.96 1.35 -41.01
CA ILE A 2 38.60 0.86 -41.34
C ILE A 2 38.59 -0.68 -41.49
N LYS A 3 38.19 -1.43 -40.45
CA LYS A 3 36.80 -1.86 -40.09
C LYS A 3 36.52 -3.23 -40.76
N ARG A 4 36.20 -4.33 -40.07
CA ARG A 4 34.89 -4.66 -39.48
C ARG A 4 34.92 -6.09 -38.90
N ILE A 5 34.53 -6.26 -37.64
CA ILE A 5 33.22 -6.79 -37.14
C ILE A 5 33.31 -8.27 -36.76
N PHE A 6 33.44 -8.49 -35.45
CA PHE A 6 33.15 -9.74 -34.78
C PHE A 6 31.68 -9.68 -34.34
N TRP A 7 30.83 -10.57 -34.85
CA TRP A 7 29.42 -10.63 -34.44
C TRP A 7 29.30 -11.28 -33.06
N THR A 8 28.84 -10.49 -32.09
CA THR A 8 28.50 -10.95 -30.74
C THR A 8 27.05 -11.45 -30.75
N PHE A 9 26.84 -12.74 -30.52
CA PHE A 9 25.53 -13.26 -30.13
C PHE A 9 25.36 -13.04 -28.63
N VAL A 10 24.88 -11.86 -28.22
CA VAL A 10 24.35 -11.66 -26.88
C VAL A 10 22.86 -12.01 -26.94
N ILE A 11 22.52 -13.21 -26.50
CA ILE A 11 21.13 -13.56 -26.18
C ILE A 11 20.79 -12.75 -24.92
N VAL A 12 20.19 -11.58 -25.12
CA VAL A 12 19.52 -10.84 -24.05
C VAL A 12 18.25 -11.65 -23.72
N ILE A 13 18.37 -12.57 -22.77
CA ILE A 13 17.21 -13.12 -22.08
C ILE A 13 16.63 -11.95 -21.29
N THR A 14 15.71 -11.25 -21.92
CA THR A 14 14.79 -10.38 -21.21
C THR A 14 14.00 -11.30 -20.27
N LEU A 15 14.35 -11.27 -18.99
CA LEU A 15 13.45 -11.66 -17.92
C LEU A 15 12.26 -10.71 -18.02
N SER A 16 11.30 -11.04 -18.89
CA SER A 16 9.94 -10.58 -18.76
C SER A 16 9.50 -11.03 -17.38
N ALA A 17 9.49 -10.11 -16.42
CA ALA A 17 8.82 -10.32 -15.15
C ALA A 17 7.44 -10.86 -15.51
N THR A 18 7.19 -12.12 -15.17
CA THR A 18 5.88 -12.71 -15.22
C THR A 18 5.02 -11.87 -14.28
N VAL A 19 4.32 -10.90 -14.85
CA VAL A 19 3.23 -10.23 -14.17
C VAL A 19 2.17 -11.31 -14.04
N PHE A 20 2.21 -12.05 -12.94
CA PHE A 20 1.09 -12.85 -12.52
C PHE A 20 -0.08 -11.88 -12.42
N ALA A 21 -0.97 -11.90 -13.41
CA ALA A 21 -2.30 -11.35 -13.26
C ALA A 21 -2.98 -12.22 -12.19
N GLU A 22 -2.76 -11.87 -10.91
CA GLU A 22 -3.56 -12.42 -9.82
C GLU A 22 -5.01 -12.13 -10.18
N VAL A 23 -5.82 -13.17 -10.39
CA VAL A 23 -7.26 -13.02 -10.58
C VAL A 23 -7.82 -12.57 -9.24
N PHE A 24 -8.03 -11.26 -9.09
CA PHE A 24 -8.64 -10.67 -7.90
C PHE A 24 -10.10 -11.11 -7.82
N GLN A 25 -10.40 -12.07 -6.94
CA GLN A 25 -11.77 -12.47 -6.67
C GLN A 25 -12.42 -11.49 -5.69
N TYR A 26 -13.54 -10.90 -6.12
CA TYR A 26 -14.49 -10.21 -5.25
C TYR A 26 -15.09 -11.21 -4.25
N VAL A 27 -15.16 -10.84 -2.97
CA VAL A 27 -15.60 -11.74 -1.90
C VAL A 27 -17.14 -11.70 -1.70
N GLY A 28 -17.89 -11.62 -2.80
CA GLY A 28 -19.36 -11.61 -2.80
C GLY A 28 -20.00 -10.23 -2.57
N GLU A 29 -21.30 -10.11 -2.84
CA GLU A 29 -22.11 -8.87 -2.86
C GLU A 29 -22.01 -8.03 -1.57
N ASP A 30 -22.30 -6.73 -1.67
CA ASP A 30 -22.43 -5.82 -0.52
C ASP A 30 -23.44 -6.39 0.48
N PHE A 31 -22.96 -6.72 1.67
CA PHE A 31 -23.72 -7.40 2.72
C PHE A 31 -23.60 -6.61 4.02
N ASP A 32 -24.53 -6.80 4.96
CA ASP A 32 -24.42 -6.20 6.29
C ASP A 32 -23.52 -7.07 7.19
N TRP A 33 -22.35 -6.56 7.57
CA TRP A 33 -21.46 -7.26 8.49
C TRP A 33 -22.14 -7.57 9.84
N ALA A 34 -23.12 -6.74 10.24
CA ALA A 34 -23.82 -6.91 11.51
C ALA A 34 -24.68 -8.17 11.54
N ILE A 35 -25.22 -8.62 10.40
CA ILE A 35 -26.17 -9.74 10.33
C ILE A 35 -25.51 -11.10 10.09
N LEU A 36 -24.22 -11.12 9.70
CA LEU A 36 -23.50 -12.39 9.48
C LEU A 36 -23.38 -13.20 10.77
N SER A 37 -23.59 -14.51 10.64
CA SER A 37 -23.31 -15.48 11.69
C SER A 37 -21.80 -15.54 12.00
N PRO A 38 -21.40 -16.00 13.20
CA PRO A 38 -19.99 -16.17 13.55
C PRO A 38 -19.22 -17.05 12.56
N LYS A 39 -19.85 -18.09 12.03
CA LYS A 39 -19.24 -19.00 11.06
C LYS A 39 -18.93 -18.28 9.74
N GLU A 40 -19.88 -17.53 9.20
CA GLU A 40 -19.71 -16.77 7.95
C GLU A 40 -18.64 -15.69 8.09
N LYS A 41 -18.58 -15.02 9.25
CA LYS A 41 -17.53 -14.03 9.55
C LYS A 41 -16.14 -14.68 9.48
N THR A 42 -15.96 -15.83 10.13
CA THR A 42 -14.70 -16.58 10.11
C THR A 42 -14.32 -17.02 8.70
N GLU A 43 -15.23 -17.66 7.97
CA GLU A 43 -14.97 -18.14 6.60
C GLU A 43 -14.56 -17.00 5.65
N ARG A 44 -15.18 -15.83 5.81
CA ARG A 44 -14.90 -14.64 5.01
C ARG A 44 -13.53 -14.04 5.35
N VAL A 45 -13.20 -13.92 6.65
CA VAL A 45 -11.87 -13.47 7.11
C VAL A 45 -10.77 -14.40 6.58
N ASP A 46 -11.01 -15.71 6.56
CA ASP A 46 -10.06 -16.70 6.04
C ASP A 46 -9.88 -16.60 4.53
N LYS A 47 -10.98 -16.40 3.78
CA LYS A 47 -10.92 -16.22 2.32
C LYS A 47 -10.13 -14.96 1.96
N ILE A 48 -10.37 -13.85 2.65
CA ILE A 48 -9.65 -12.59 2.43
C ILE A 48 -8.18 -12.70 2.80
N TYR A 49 -7.88 -13.40 3.90
CA TYR A 49 -6.51 -13.68 4.28
C TYR A 49 -5.76 -14.41 3.16
N LYS A 50 -6.34 -15.46 2.58
CA LYS A 50 -5.73 -16.22 1.48
C LYS A 50 -5.54 -15.41 0.21
N ILE A 51 -6.39 -14.42 -0.06
CA ILE A 51 -6.21 -13.49 -1.20
C ILE A 51 -4.98 -12.60 -0.98
N MET A 52 -4.81 -12.03 0.21
CA MET A 52 -3.69 -11.12 0.48
C MET A 52 -2.36 -11.86 0.75
N PHE A 53 -2.44 -13.09 1.23
CA PHE A 53 -1.32 -13.94 1.62
C PHE A 53 -1.48 -15.32 0.98
N PRO A 54 -1.24 -15.44 -0.35
CA PRO A 54 -1.23 -16.74 -1.00
C PRO A 54 -0.22 -17.66 -0.29
N ASP A 55 -0.62 -18.92 -0.09
CA ASP A 55 0.11 -19.92 0.68
C ASP A 55 0.40 -19.54 2.15
N GLY A 56 -0.30 -18.53 2.68
CA GLY A 56 -0.07 -17.98 4.01
C GLY A 56 1.23 -17.17 4.13
N ALA A 57 1.88 -16.84 3.01
CA ALA A 57 3.19 -16.22 3.01
C ALA A 57 3.12 -14.72 3.36
N ILE A 58 3.73 -14.35 4.49
CA ILE A 58 3.96 -12.96 4.87
C ILE A 58 5.34 -12.52 4.36
N THR A 59 5.35 -11.79 3.25
CA THR A 59 6.58 -11.30 2.64
C THR A 59 7.08 -10.04 3.33
N ASN A 60 8.32 -10.11 3.84
CA ASN A 60 9.07 -8.97 4.33
C ASN A 60 10.26 -8.69 3.42
N TYR A 61 10.77 -7.47 3.47
CA TYR A 61 12.06 -7.10 2.89
C TYR A 61 13.12 -7.09 3.99
N THR A 62 14.36 -7.42 3.63
CA THR A 62 15.48 -6.93 4.43
C THR A 62 15.53 -5.41 4.34
N ARG A 63 16.08 -4.76 5.38
CA ARG A 63 16.28 -3.30 5.39
C ARG A 63 17.07 -2.81 4.17
N LYS A 64 18.03 -3.62 3.68
CA LYS A 64 18.87 -3.29 2.52
C LYS A 64 18.05 -3.33 1.23
N GLU A 65 17.26 -4.37 1.03
CA GLU A 65 16.38 -4.50 -0.14
C GLU A 65 15.37 -3.36 -0.18
N PHE A 66 14.70 -3.08 0.95
CA PHE A 66 13.72 -2.00 1.06
C PHE A 66 14.34 -0.65 0.67
N LYS A 67 15.50 -0.31 1.27
CA LYS A 67 16.19 0.96 0.96
C LYS A 67 16.69 1.04 -0.48
N THR A 68 17.06 -0.09 -1.07
CA THR A 68 17.47 -0.16 -2.48
C THR A 68 16.28 0.09 -3.38
N GLN A 69 15.15 -0.59 -3.12
CA GLN A 69 13.92 -0.48 -3.91
C GLN A 69 13.34 0.94 -3.88
N PHE A 70 13.34 1.60 -2.72
CA PHE A 70 12.75 2.93 -2.54
C PHE A 70 13.78 4.06 -2.47
N LYS A 71 14.99 3.85 -3.02
CA LYS A 71 16.14 4.75 -2.87
C LYS A 71 15.82 6.22 -3.20
N THR A 72 15.05 6.45 -4.26
CA THR A 72 14.67 7.80 -4.73
C THR A 72 13.63 8.49 -3.85
N HIS A 73 12.96 7.74 -2.97
CA HIS A 73 11.86 8.21 -2.10
C HIS A 73 12.20 8.07 -0.61
N LEU A 74 13.44 7.76 -0.24
CA LEU A 74 13.83 7.70 1.18
C LEU A 74 13.74 9.06 1.88
N LYS A 75 13.81 10.14 1.09
CA LYS A 75 13.65 11.51 1.56
C LYS A 75 12.82 12.30 0.57
N ASP A 76 11.79 12.98 1.07
CA ASP A 76 11.11 14.03 0.35
C ASP A 76 11.98 15.29 0.35
N LYS A 77 12.42 15.69 -0.86
CA LYS A 77 13.26 16.88 -1.04
C LYS A 77 12.45 18.17 -0.92
N ASP A 78 11.15 18.11 -1.16
CA ASP A 78 10.22 19.24 -1.15
C ASP A 78 9.38 19.25 0.13
N SER A 79 9.85 18.62 1.21
CA SER A 79 9.09 18.39 2.44
C SER A 79 8.49 19.65 3.05
N LYS A 80 9.23 20.77 3.00
CA LYS A 80 8.73 22.07 3.47
C LYS A 80 7.55 22.56 2.63
N ILE A 81 7.68 22.45 1.30
CA ILE A 81 6.64 22.90 0.36
C ILE A 81 5.38 22.05 0.52
N HIS A 82 5.52 20.72 0.62
CA HIS A 82 4.38 19.84 0.86
C HIS A 82 3.71 20.09 2.22
N TYR A 83 4.50 20.34 3.26
CA TYR A 83 3.98 20.70 4.58
C TYR A 83 3.18 22.01 4.52
N ASP A 84 3.75 23.07 3.95
CA ASP A 84 3.11 24.38 3.82
C ASP A 84 1.80 24.27 3.01
N ALA A 85 1.80 23.47 1.93
CA ALA A 85 0.60 23.21 1.14
C ALA A 85 -0.51 22.51 1.95
N MET A 86 -0.18 21.51 2.76
CA MET A 86 -1.17 20.85 3.62
C MET A 86 -1.72 21.77 4.70
N VAL A 87 -0.87 22.62 5.30
CA VAL A 87 -1.30 23.63 6.27
C VAL A 87 -2.28 24.63 5.62
N ALA A 88 -2.04 24.99 4.36
CA ALA A 88 -2.95 25.84 3.58
C ALA A 88 -4.20 25.10 3.05
N GLY A 89 -4.40 23.82 3.38
CA GLY A 89 -5.60 23.05 3.05
C GLY A 89 -5.58 22.39 1.67
N TYR A 90 -4.44 22.37 0.97
CA TYR A 90 -4.34 21.70 -0.33
C TYR A 90 -4.37 20.18 -0.16
N LYS A 91 -5.27 19.52 -0.91
CA LYS A 91 -5.33 18.05 -1.07
C LYS A 91 -4.49 17.55 -2.24
N ASP A 92 -4.13 18.46 -3.14
CA ASP A 92 -3.35 18.20 -4.33
C ASP A 92 -2.32 19.32 -4.49
N TYR A 93 -1.09 18.95 -4.81
CA TYR A 93 -0.06 19.90 -5.17
C TYR A 93 0.78 19.34 -6.30
N LYS A 94 0.82 20.04 -7.43
CA LYS A 94 1.47 19.56 -8.66
C LYS A 94 1.00 18.12 -9.00
N ASN A 95 1.95 17.19 -9.08
CA ASN A 95 1.75 15.78 -9.42
C ASN A 95 1.54 14.87 -8.21
N VAL A 96 1.33 15.39 -7.00
CA VAL A 96 1.08 14.59 -5.80
C VAL A 96 -0.27 14.91 -5.17
N LYS A 97 -0.94 13.88 -4.66
CA LYS A 97 -2.00 13.98 -3.67
C LYS A 97 -1.37 14.06 -2.28
N LEU A 98 -1.90 14.93 -1.45
CA LEU A 98 -1.41 15.27 -0.12
C LEU A 98 -2.40 14.79 0.92
N GLU A 99 -1.91 14.05 1.92
CA GLU A 99 -2.72 13.62 3.06
C GLU A 99 -1.98 13.90 4.38
N PRO A 100 -2.41 14.92 5.15
CA PRO A 100 -1.83 15.21 6.46
C PRO A 100 -2.38 14.30 7.55
N TYR A 101 -1.52 13.87 8.46
CA TYR A 101 -1.88 13.16 9.69
C TYR A 101 -1.60 14.05 10.89
N TYR A 102 -2.65 14.39 11.63
CA TYR A 102 -2.61 15.34 12.75
C TYR A 102 -2.39 14.65 14.10
N TYR A 103 -1.60 15.27 14.96
CA TYR A 103 -1.35 14.76 16.30
C TYR A 103 -2.52 15.13 17.19
N LYS A 104 -3.38 14.15 17.50
CA LYS A 104 -4.57 14.36 18.34
C LYS A 104 -5.35 15.60 17.84
N ASN A 105 -5.78 16.46 18.76
CA ASN A 105 -6.55 17.67 18.47
C ASN A 105 -5.68 18.93 18.43
N THR A 106 -4.36 18.82 18.21
CA THR A 106 -3.47 20.00 18.26
C THR A 106 -3.43 20.80 16.96
N GLY A 107 -3.95 20.24 15.86
CA GLY A 107 -3.80 20.83 14.52
C GLY A 107 -2.37 20.71 13.95
N CYS A 108 -1.43 20.10 14.68
CA CYS A 108 -0.07 19.89 14.20
C CYS A 108 0.03 18.61 13.37
N ILE A 109 0.52 18.73 12.14
CA ILE A 109 0.84 17.58 11.30
C ILE A 109 2.08 16.89 11.89
N TYR A 110 2.01 15.61 12.23
CA TYR A 110 3.17 14.83 12.71
C TYR A 110 3.75 13.90 11.64
N MET A 111 2.95 13.58 10.63
CA MET A 111 3.31 12.76 9.48
C MET A 111 2.44 13.18 8.31
N TYR A 112 2.91 12.96 7.09
CA TYR A 112 2.10 13.15 5.90
C TYR A 112 2.35 12.05 4.89
N ALA A 113 1.38 11.84 4.01
CA ALA A 113 1.49 10.91 2.92
C ALA A 113 1.47 11.63 1.56
N LEU A 114 2.28 11.13 0.65
CA LEU A 114 2.32 11.55 -0.75
C LEU A 114 1.92 10.35 -1.63
N GLN A 115 0.92 10.54 -2.48
CA GLN A 115 0.61 9.61 -3.59
C GLN A 115 0.84 10.34 -4.90
N TYR A 116 1.77 9.84 -5.71
CA TYR A 116 2.05 10.42 -7.01
C TYR A 116 0.93 10.07 -7.99
N LYS A 117 0.44 11.05 -8.75
CA LYS A 117 -0.70 10.87 -9.66
C LYS A 117 -0.40 9.92 -10.82
N ASN A 118 0.88 9.78 -11.18
CA ASN A 118 1.35 8.85 -12.20
C ASN A 118 1.65 7.44 -11.66
N ASP A 119 1.64 7.24 -10.33
CA ASP A 119 1.79 5.91 -9.71
C ASP A 119 0.87 5.78 -8.50
N LEU A 120 -0.35 5.27 -8.75
CA LEU A 120 -1.33 5.02 -7.70
C LEU A 120 -1.00 3.77 -6.86
N THR A 121 -0.08 2.92 -7.34
CA THR A 121 0.29 1.66 -6.66
C THR A 121 1.02 1.91 -5.34
N LYS A 122 1.54 3.12 -5.12
CA LYS A 122 2.33 3.45 -3.93
C LYS A 122 1.86 4.72 -3.24
N THR A 123 1.94 4.70 -1.92
CA THR A 123 1.84 5.91 -1.09
C THR A 123 3.00 5.93 -0.11
N TYR A 124 3.69 7.07 -0.05
CA TYR A 124 4.88 7.26 0.76
C TYR A 124 4.57 8.11 1.97
N TYR A 125 4.88 7.61 3.16
CA TYR A 125 4.61 8.29 4.43
C TYR A 125 5.90 8.87 4.98
N TYR A 126 5.91 10.18 5.22
CA TYR A 126 7.08 10.91 5.68
C TYR A 126 6.82 11.56 7.04
N SER A 127 7.86 11.60 7.88
CA SER A 127 7.88 12.56 8.99
C SER A 127 7.82 14.00 8.46
N VAL A 128 7.48 14.97 9.32
CA VAL A 128 7.54 16.40 8.99
C VAL A 128 8.87 16.86 8.38
N LEU A 129 9.99 16.21 8.75
CA LEU A 129 11.33 16.49 8.20
C LEU A 129 11.62 15.80 6.85
N GLY A 130 10.62 15.20 6.21
CA GLY A 130 10.77 14.54 4.91
C GLY A 130 11.44 13.17 4.94
N ASN A 131 11.71 12.57 6.10
CA ASN A 131 12.26 11.22 6.16
C ASN A 131 11.15 10.17 5.99
N LEU A 132 11.34 9.23 5.07
CA LEU A 132 10.40 8.12 4.85
C LEU A 132 10.23 7.28 6.12
N LYS A 133 9.01 6.92 6.43
CA LYS A 133 8.63 6.09 7.59
C LYS A 133 7.94 4.80 7.15
N PHE A 134 6.99 4.93 6.23
CA PHE A 134 6.24 3.80 5.69
C PHE A 134 6.02 3.93 4.19
N VAL A 135 5.76 2.80 3.54
CA VAL A 135 5.28 2.72 2.17
C VAL A 135 4.07 1.79 2.15
N ASP A 136 2.98 2.28 1.58
CA ASP A 136 1.85 1.45 1.20
C ASP A 136 2.03 1.01 -0.24
N ILE A 137 1.96 -0.31 -0.46
CA ILE A 137 1.92 -0.91 -1.78
C ILE A 137 0.50 -1.44 -2.00
N ARG A 138 -0.13 -1.03 -3.09
CA ARG A 138 -1.48 -1.42 -3.47
C ARG A 138 -1.47 -2.39 -4.63
N TYR A 139 -2.39 -3.34 -4.58
CA TYR A 139 -2.58 -4.40 -5.56
C TYR A 139 -4.07 -4.52 -5.90
N GLY A 140 -4.39 -4.92 -7.13
CA GLY A 140 -5.77 -5.05 -7.62
C GLY A 140 -6.29 -3.80 -8.34
N ASP A 141 -7.62 -3.62 -8.39
CA ASP A 141 -8.24 -2.47 -9.04
C ASP A 141 -8.18 -1.25 -8.12
N LEU A 142 -7.19 -0.39 -8.36
CA LEU A 142 -6.89 0.81 -7.57
C LEU A 142 -7.95 1.90 -7.66
N ILE A 143 -8.88 1.81 -8.60
CA ILE A 143 -9.93 2.81 -8.85
C ILE A 143 -11.28 2.29 -8.33
N ASN A 144 -11.62 1.04 -8.65
CA ASN A 144 -12.99 0.54 -8.45
C ASN A 144 -13.15 -0.49 -7.31
N CYS A 145 -12.05 -0.96 -6.70
CA CYS A 145 -12.07 -2.08 -5.75
C CYS A 145 -12.54 -3.42 -6.39
N PRO A 146 -12.19 -4.59 -5.83
CA PRO A 146 -11.38 -4.77 -4.64
C PRO A 146 -9.90 -4.44 -4.91
N CYS A 147 -9.27 -3.87 -3.90
CA CYS A 147 -7.82 -3.74 -3.84
C CYS A 147 -7.33 -4.11 -2.44
N TYR A 148 -6.06 -4.46 -2.32
CA TYR A 148 -5.45 -4.60 -1.00
C TYR A 148 -4.17 -3.79 -0.89
N ILE A 149 -3.87 -3.41 0.35
CA ILE A 149 -2.76 -2.56 0.73
C ILE A 149 -1.85 -3.34 1.66
N LYS A 150 -0.55 -3.33 1.40
CA LYS A 150 0.49 -3.81 2.32
C LYS A 150 1.34 -2.62 2.77
N LYS A 151 1.29 -2.31 4.07
CA LYS A 151 2.04 -1.21 4.70
C LYS A 151 3.36 -1.73 5.24
N TYR A 152 4.47 -1.25 4.70
CA TYR A 152 5.82 -1.61 5.12
C TYR A 152 6.49 -0.46 5.86
N GLY A 153 7.23 -0.79 6.93
CA GLY A 153 8.12 0.17 7.59
C GLY A 153 9.45 0.32 6.86
N ILE A 154 10.18 1.39 7.18
CA ILE A 154 11.55 1.61 6.67
C ILE A 154 12.55 0.48 7.06
N ASP A 155 12.18 -0.37 8.01
CA ASP A 155 12.92 -1.58 8.38
C ASP A 155 12.67 -2.75 7.42
N GLY A 156 11.80 -2.59 6.42
CA GLY A 156 11.40 -3.61 5.46
C GLY A 156 10.31 -4.55 5.96
N LYS A 157 9.85 -4.39 7.21
CA LYS A 157 8.86 -5.27 7.81
C LYS A 157 7.44 -4.82 7.49
N LEU A 158 6.57 -5.77 7.14
CA LEU A 158 5.13 -5.56 7.04
C LEU A 158 4.61 -5.14 8.42
N LYS A 159 3.85 -4.04 8.44
CA LYS A 159 3.26 -3.47 9.66
C LYS A 159 1.77 -3.76 9.74
N ARG A 160 1.09 -3.66 8.61
CA ARG A 160 -0.35 -3.87 8.49
C ARG A 160 -0.70 -4.20 7.04
N SER A 161 -1.76 -4.97 6.84
CA SER A 161 -2.40 -5.15 5.54
C SER A 161 -3.88 -4.83 5.63
N ALA A 162 -4.45 -4.33 4.54
CA ALA A 162 -5.88 -4.06 4.46
C ALA A 162 -6.44 -4.54 3.13
N TYR A 163 -7.59 -5.23 3.16
CA TYR A 163 -8.37 -5.55 1.96
C TYR A 163 -9.55 -4.60 1.90
N ILE A 164 -9.58 -3.77 0.86
CA ILE A 164 -10.66 -2.81 0.59
C ILE A 164 -11.59 -3.48 -0.40
N GLN A 165 -12.70 -4.00 0.10
CA GLN A 165 -13.71 -4.64 -0.75
C GLN A 165 -14.56 -3.60 -1.46
N SER A 166 -14.92 -2.53 -0.75
CA SER A 166 -15.65 -1.37 -1.25
C SER A 166 -15.33 -0.15 -0.39
N LYS A 167 -15.92 1.01 -0.70
CA LYS A 167 -15.75 2.24 0.10
C LYS A 167 -16.18 2.07 1.56
N ASP A 168 -17.08 1.13 1.82
CA ASP A 168 -17.68 0.90 3.13
C ASP A 168 -17.15 -0.35 3.83
N ILE A 169 -16.33 -1.18 3.18
CA ILE A 169 -15.89 -2.45 3.76
C ILE A 169 -14.37 -2.62 3.64
N ILE A 170 -13.69 -2.56 4.78
CA ILE A 170 -12.23 -2.67 4.87
C ILE A 170 -11.85 -3.68 5.95
N TYR A 171 -11.18 -4.76 5.55
CA TYR A 171 -10.65 -5.78 6.46
C TYR A 171 -9.21 -5.45 6.80
N THR A 172 -8.85 -5.48 8.08
CA THR A 172 -7.50 -5.11 8.52
C THR A 172 -6.82 -6.28 9.24
N TYR A 173 -5.55 -6.48 8.92
CA TYR A 173 -4.70 -7.52 9.48
C TYR A 173 -3.37 -6.92 9.93
N THR A 174 -2.85 -7.42 11.04
CA THR A 174 -1.51 -7.08 11.53
C THR A 174 -0.43 -7.47 10.52
N GLY A 175 0.78 -6.95 10.70
CA GLY A 175 1.96 -7.40 9.94
C GLY A 175 2.34 -8.88 10.15
N LYS A 176 1.70 -9.58 11.10
CA LYS A 176 1.83 -11.03 11.32
C LYS A 176 0.62 -11.81 10.79
N GLY A 177 -0.26 -11.18 10.03
CA GLY A 177 -1.42 -11.86 9.42
C GLY A 177 -2.59 -12.10 10.37
N LYS A 178 -2.50 -11.72 11.65
CA LYS A 178 -3.64 -11.78 12.58
C LYS A 178 -4.71 -10.75 12.17
N PHE A 179 -5.97 -11.16 12.09
CA PHE A 179 -7.11 -10.27 11.87
C PHE A 179 -7.25 -9.28 13.04
N GLU A 180 -7.34 -7.98 12.73
CA GLU A 180 -7.57 -6.90 13.72
C GLU A 180 -9.04 -6.50 13.77
N GLY A 181 -9.73 -6.57 12.64
CA GLY A 181 -11.14 -6.20 12.55
C GLY A 181 -11.55 -5.77 11.14
N VAL A 182 -12.81 -5.42 11.02
CA VAL A 182 -13.41 -4.90 9.78
C VAL A 182 -14.09 -3.59 10.05
N GLN A 183 -13.78 -2.60 9.22
CA GLN A 183 -14.57 -1.39 9.13
C GLN A 183 -15.74 -1.68 8.19
N TYR A 184 -16.96 -1.50 8.69
CA TYR A 184 -18.20 -1.58 7.94
C TYR A 184 -18.95 -0.25 8.08
N LYS A 185 -19.12 0.47 6.97
CA LYS A 185 -19.58 1.86 6.93
C LYS A 185 -18.72 2.73 7.87
N SER A 186 -19.35 3.40 8.83
CA SER A 186 -18.70 4.22 9.85
C SER A 186 -18.29 3.44 11.11
N THR A 187 -18.53 2.14 11.18
CA THR A 187 -18.34 1.34 12.40
C THR A 187 -17.16 0.38 12.25
N MET A 188 -16.27 0.37 13.24
CA MET A 188 -15.18 -0.61 13.33
C MET A 188 -15.59 -1.77 14.23
N TYR A 189 -15.58 -2.99 13.68
CA TYR A 189 -15.81 -4.24 14.41
C TYR A 189 -14.47 -4.92 14.64
N THR A 190 -13.99 -4.91 15.89
CA THR A 190 -12.73 -5.53 16.28
C THR A 190 -12.93 -6.98 16.67
N HIS A 191 -11.88 -7.79 16.49
CA HIS A 191 -11.81 -9.14 17.07
C HIS A 191 -11.40 -9.09 18.54
#